data_AF-A0A131Y992-F1
#
_entry.id   AF-A0A131Y992-F1
#
_cell.length_a   1.000
_cell.length_b   1.000
_cell.length_c   1.000
_cell.angle_alpha   90.00
_cell.angle_beta   90.00
_cell.angle_gamma   90.00
#
_symmetry.space_group_name_H-M   'P 1'
#
loop_
_entity.id
_entity.type
_entity.pdbx_description
1 polymer ?
#
loop_
_entity_poly.entity_id
_entity_poly.type
_entity_poly.pdbx_seq_one_letter_code
_entity_poly.pdbx_strand_id
1 'polypeptide(L)'
;LPSASGSSVPTGQSSRGPTHPGYSLREKRRATFVNWPRHAFPNVEALVDAGLFYEGDDDMAICYYCGGALRSWQKDDIPFVEHARWYPECTFVKLSMEPALYNTVRSLQEECLMETDSVTTNTDEVKDKLISEIFDTSTLEFYRKVGIGQNKFRQAVTHLLDQGLTIDDIKERRQIEEALKVVTTIKKEEIQLDEKPTQKQVDNSCAVCLGEQKSVLFMPCQHLVTCVECATKVDQCPMCREQISARIRAFLC
;
A
#
# COMPACT_ATOMS: atom_id res chain seq x y z
N LEU A 1 -3.64 -27.15 -21.93
CA LEU A 1 -2.50 -28.07 -21.74
C LEU A 1 -1.19 -27.28 -21.88
N PRO A 2 -0.11 -27.62 -21.17
CA PRO A 2 0.68 -26.67 -20.37
C PRO A 2 2.05 -26.26 -20.96
N SER A 3 2.51 -25.04 -20.61
CA SER A 3 3.94 -24.72 -20.39
C SER A 3 4.15 -23.33 -19.77
N ALA A 4 4.49 -23.35 -18.49
CA ALA A 4 5.36 -22.45 -17.69
C ALA A 4 5.62 -20.99 -18.12
N SER A 5 5.16 -20.07 -17.29
CA SER A 5 6.04 -19.08 -16.63
C SER A 5 5.40 -18.69 -15.28
N GLY A 6 5.84 -19.37 -14.22
CA GLY A 6 5.36 -19.12 -12.87
C GLY A 6 5.78 -17.73 -12.40
N SER A 7 4.82 -16.81 -12.38
CA SER A 7 4.91 -15.62 -11.53
C SER A 7 4.39 -16.03 -10.16
N SER A 8 5.27 -16.56 -9.33
CA SER A 8 5.00 -16.72 -7.91
C SER A 8 4.69 -15.34 -7.34
N VAL A 9 3.44 -15.10 -6.96
CA VAL A 9 3.10 -13.99 -6.06
C VAL A 9 4.00 -14.15 -4.84
N PRO A 10 4.92 -13.23 -4.54
CA PRO A 10 5.77 -13.37 -3.37
C PRO A 10 4.86 -13.17 -2.16
N THR A 11 4.50 -14.28 -1.51
CA THR A 11 3.93 -14.25 -0.16
C THR A 11 4.97 -13.59 0.73
N GLY A 12 4.63 -12.41 1.26
CA GLY A 12 5.50 -11.56 2.05
C GLY A 12 6.25 -12.36 3.11
N GLN A 13 7.54 -12.59 2.86
CA GLN A 13 8.43 -13.16 3.84
C GLN A 13 8.92 -12.01 4.73
N SER A 14 8.57 -12.10 6.01
CA SER A 14 9.16 -11.32 7.09
C SER A 14 10.68 -11.58 7.14
N SER A 15 11.50 -10.64 6.66
CA SER A 15 12.93 -10.65 6.97
C SER A 15 13.61 -9.26 6.90
N ARG A 16 14.28 -8.90 8.01
CA ARG A 16 15.49 -8.09 8.30
C ARG A 16 15.97 -6.91 7.43
N GLY A 17 15.31 -6.49 6.35
CA GLY A 17 15.72 -5.31 5.58
C GLY A 17 14.96 -5.13 4.26
N PRO A 18 15.28 -4.10 3.46
CA PRO A 18 14.60 -3.85 2.19
C PRO A 18 14.93 -4.91 1.13
N THR A 19 13.93 -5.39 0.40
CA THR A 19 14.06 -6.33 -0.72
C THR A 19 14.96 -5.79 -1.85
N HIS A 20 14.91 -4.47 -2.10
CA HIS A 20 15.72 -3.78 -3.09
C HIS A 20 16.54 -2.64 -2.44
N PRO A 21 17.65 -2.95 -1.74
CA PRO A 21 18.43 -1.96 -1.01
C PRO A 21 18.98 -0.82 -1.87
N GLY A 22 19.26 -1.08 -3.16
CA GLY A 22 19.76 -0.08 -4.11
C GLY A 22 18.79 1.07 -4.39
N TYR A 23 17.52 0.89 -4.05
CA TYR A 23 16.43 1.87 -4.21
C TYR A 23 15.95 2.44 -2.85
N SER A 24 16.74 2.26 -1.79
CA SER A 24 16.45 2.84 -0.46
C SER A 24 16.44 4.36 -0.47
N LEU A 25 17.31 4.99 -1.26
CA LEU A 25 17.34 6.44 -1.42
C LEU A 25 16.22 6.94 -2.35
N ARG A 26 15.55 8.01 -1.93
CA ARG A 26 14.45 8.65 -2.66
C ARG A 26 14.85 9.01 -4.09
N GLU A 27 16.03 9.58 -4.28
CA GLU A 27 16.55 10.02 -5.57
C GLU A 27 16.81 8.85 -6.52
N LYS A 28 17.24 7.70 -5.97
CA LYS A 28 17.46 6.48 -6.74
C LYS A 28 16.16 5.93 -7.28
N ARG A 29 15.07 5.96 -6.49
CA ARG A 29 13.72 5.62 -6.97
C ARG A 29 13.23 6.60 -8.00
N ARG A 30 13.34 7.90 -7.73
CA ARG A 30 12.91 8.95 -8.67
C ARG A 30 13.57 8.81 -10.04
N ALA A 31 14.86 8.46 -10.07
CA ALA A 31 15.61 8.27 -11.30
C ALA A 31 15.11 7.12 -12.19
N THR A 32 14.29 6.20 -11.67
CA THR A 32 13.76 5.09 -12.47
C THR A 32 12.55 5.49 -13.32
N PHE A 33 11.86 6.59 -12.99
CA PHE A 33 10.62 7.00 -13.65
C PHE A 33 10.84 7.81 -14.95
N VAL A 34 12.02 7.75 -15.57
CA VAL A 34 12.34 8.49 -16.81
C VAL A 34 11.36 8.17 -17.94
N ASN A 35 10.92 6.91 -18.03
CA ASN A 35 10.00 6.42 -19.06
C ASN A 35 8.59 6.16 -18.52
N TRP A 36 8.23 6.71 -17.36
CA TRP A 36 6.87 6.58 -16.83
C TRP A 36 5.87 7.16 -17.85
N PRO A 37 4.73 6.49 -18.13
CA PRO A 37 3.80 6.96 -19.13
C PRO A 37 3.32 8.39 -18.83
N ARG A 38 3.43 9.31 -19.80
CA ARG A 38 3.20 10.76 -19.59
C ARG A 38 1.78 11.11 -19.14
N HIS A 39 0.82 10.22 -19.39
CA HIS A 39 -0.58 10.38 -19.02
C HIS A 39 -0.99 9.48 -17.85
N ALA A 40 -0.06 8.68 -17.31
CA ALA A 40 -0.34 7.82 -16.17
C ALA A 40 -0.42 8.66 -14.90
N PHE A 41 -1.50 8.45 -14.16
CA PHE A 41 -1.59 8.77 -12.75
C PHE A 41 -0.96 7.64 -11.93
N PRO A 42 -0.59 7.87 -10.66
CA PRO A 42 -0.50 9.14 -9.95
C PRO A 42 0.80 9.88 -10.32
N ASN A 43 1.04 11.05 -9.72
CA ASN A 43 2.28 11.77 -9.98
C ASN A 43 3.50 10.96 -9.49
N VAL A 44 4.63 11.10 -10.20
CA VAL A 44 5.88 10.36 -9.91
C VAL A 44 6.41 10.61 -8.50
N GLU A 45 6.31 11.83 -7.98
CA GLU A 45 6.79 12.15 -6.63
C GLU A 45 5.98 11.40 -5.57
N ALA A 46 4.65 11.27 -5.72
CA ALA A 46 3.79 10.52 -4.82
C ALA A 46 4.11 9.02 -4.83
N LEU A 47 4.44 8.45 -6.00
CA LEU A 47 4.90 7.07 -6.12
C LEU A 47 6.24 6.88 -5.37
N VAL A 48 7.18 7.80 -5.58
CA VAL A 48 8.52 7.78 -4.93
C VAL A 48 8.42 7.94 -3.42
N ASP A 49 7.58 8.86 -2.94
CA ASP A 49 7.31 9.10 -1.52
C ASP A 49 6.64 7.90 -0.87
N ALA A 50 5.81 7.17 -1.63
CA ALA A 50 5.25 5.89 -1.20
C ALA A 50 6.24 4.71 -1.24
N GLY A 51 7.53 4.98 -1.49
CA GLY A 51 8.59 3.97 -1.50
C GLY A 51 8.66 3.17 -2.80
N LEU A 52 8.03 3.65 -3.87
CA LEU A 52 7.93 2.91 -5.13
C LEU A 52 8.99 3.35 -6.15
N PHE A 53 9.46 2.41 -6.97
CA PHE A 53 10.32 2.62 -8.13
C PHE A 53 9.71 1.92 -9.36
N TYR A 54 10.30 2.11 -10.53
CA TYR A 54 9.77 1.67 -11.82
C TYR A 54 10.80 0.85 -12.61
N GLU A 55 10.38 -0.22 -13.27
CA GLU A 55 11.27 -1.06 -14.09
C GLU A 55 10.94 -1.07 -15.59
N GLY A 56 9.96 -0.26 -16.03
CA GLY A 56 9.64 -0.13 -17.45
C GLY A 56 8.47 -0.98 -17.94
N ASP A 57 7.71 -1.62 -17.04
CA ASP A 57 6.53 -2.42 -17.39
C ASP A 57 5.24 -1.62 -17.14
N ASP A 58 4.61 -1.16 -18.21
CA ASP A 58 3.34 -0.41 -18.23
C ASP A 58 3.29 0.66 -17.12
N ASP A 59 2.30 0.59 -16.22
CA ASP A 59 2.16 1.43 -15.03
C ASP A 59 2.50 0.69 -13.72
N MET A 60 3.30 -0.37 -13.79
CA MET A 60 3.66 -1.15 -12.60
C MET A 60 4.78 -0.50 -11.80
N ALA A 61 4.51 -0.13 -10.55
CA ALA A 61 5.48 0.43 -9.62
C ALA A 61 5.74 -0.52 -8.45
N ILE A 62 7.00 -0.67 -8.05
CA ILE A 62 7.47 -1.69 -7.10
C ILE A 62 8.01 -1.03 -5.83
N CYS A 63 7.62 -1.51 -4.66
CA CYS A 63 8.18 -1.04 -3.40
C CYS A 63 9.62 -1.55 -3.21
N TYR A 64 10.54 -0.64 -2.90
CA TYR A 64 11.93 -1.04 -2.62
C TYR A 64 12.06 -1.91 -1.35
N TYR A 65 11.16 -1.77 -0.38
CA TYR A 65 11.28 -2.42 0.92
C TYR A 65 10.61 -3.80 0.94
N CYS A 66 9.32 -3.89 0.62
CA CYS A 66 8.61 -5.17 0.65
C CYS A 66 8.67 -5.93 -0.69
N GLY A 67 9.03 -5.27 -1.79
CA GLY A 67 8.96 -5.85 -3.14
C GLY A 67 7.54 -5.95 -3.70
N GLY A 68 6.54 -5.39 -3.01
CA GLY A 68 5.15 -5.36 -3.48
C GLY A 68 5.02 -4.51 -4.76
N ALA A 69 4.24 -4.99 -5.73
CA ALA A 69 4.05 -4.36 -7.03
C ALA A 69 2.61 -3.89 -7.19
N LEU A 70 2.43 -2.61 -7.52
CA LEU A 70 1.13 -1.96 -7.70
C LEU A 70 0.99 -1.48 -9.15
N ARG A 71 -0.18 -1.69 -9.74
CA ARG A 71 -0.48 -1.38 -11.15
C ARG A 71 -1.93 -0.91 -11.33
N SER A 72 -2.32 -0.65 -12.57
CA SER A 72 -3.68 -0.25 -12.97
C SER A 72 -4.14 0.98 -12.18
N TRP A 73 -3.26 1.97 -12.09
CA TRP A 73 -3.44 3.18 -11.31
C TRP A 73 -4.58 4.04 -11.82
N GLN A 74 -5.42 4.49 -10.90
CA GLN A 74 -6.52 5.42 -11.18
C GLN A 74 -6.13 6.85 -10.85
N LYS A 75 -6.85 7.81 -11.42
CA LYS A 75 -6.60 9.24 -11.24
C LYS A 75 -6.61 9.68 -9.78
N ASP A 76 -7.48 9.08 -8.98
CA ASP A 76 -7.69 9.44 -7.58
C ASP A 76 -6.96 8.50 -6.61
N ASP A 77 -6.17 7.54 -7.13
CA ASP A 77 -5.37 6.66 -6.30
C ASP A 77 -4.28 7.45 -5.55
N ILE A 78 -4.15 7.16 -4.26
CA ILE A 78 -3.08 7.69 -3.43
C ILE A 78 -2.05 6.56 -3.22
N PRO A 79 -0.85 6.64 -3.83
CA PRO A 79 0.14 5.56 -3.79
C PRO A 79 0.40 4.99 -2.40
N PHE A 80 0.50 5.87 -1.40
CA PHE A 80 0.85 5.45 -0.06
C PHE A 80 -0.30 4.71 0.64
N VAL A 81 -1.55 5.12 0.38
CA VAL A 81 -2.76 4.44 0.84
C VAL A 81 -2.87 3.07 0.17
N GLU A 82 -2.75 3.00 -1.16
CA GLU A 82 -2.81 1.74 -1.90
C GLU A 82 -1.70 0.77 -1.45
N HIS A 83 -0.51 1.28 -1.14
CA HIS A 83 0.56 0.49 -0.60
C HIS A 83 0.23 -0.09 0.80
N ALA A 84 -0.31 0.71 1.72
CA ALA A 84 -0.76 0.23 3.03
C ALA A 84 -1.91 -0.77 2.93
N ARG A 85 -2.79 -0.57 1.95
CA ARG A 85 -3.97 -1.37 1.70
C ARG A 85 -3.61 -2.77 1.20
N TRP A 86 -2.75 -2.87 0.19
CA TRP A 86 -2.40 -4.14 -0.46
C TRP A 86 -1.22 -4.86 0.21
N TYR A 87 -0.31 -4.12 0.83
CA TYR A 87 0.86 -4.66 1.52
C TYR A 87 0.96 -4.14 2.95
N PRO A 88 -0.04 -4.43 3.82
CA PRO A 88 -0.10 -3.91 5.18
C PRO A 88 1.10 -4.32 6.02
N GLU A 89 1.73 -5.46 5.73
CA GLU A 89 2.91 -5.95 6.46
C GLU A 89 4.23 -5.29 6.03
N CYS A 90 4.21 -4.36 5.06
CA CYS A 90 5.39 -3.63 4.64
C CYS A 90 5.95 -2.77 5.80
N THR A 91 7.17 -3.09 6.26
CA THR A 91 7.81 -2.34 7.35
C THR A 91 8.01 -0.86 7.00
N PHE A 92 8.37 -0.55 5.75
CA PHE A 92 8.50 0.83 5.31
C PHE A 92 7.18 1.59 5.48
N VAL A 93 6.05 1.02 5.05
CA VAL A 93 4.75 1.68 5.21
C VAL A 93 4.40 1.86 6.68
N LYS A 94 4.55 0.82 7.51
CA LYS A 94 4.27 0.90 8.96
C LYS A 94 5.09 1.99 9.67
N LEU A 95 6.33 2.25 9.21
CA LEU A 95 7.21 3.24 9.82
C LEU A 95 7.07 4.65 9.21
N SER A 96 6.69 4.75 7.94
CA SER A 96 6.67 6.02 7.21
C SER A 96 5.27 6.64 7.09
N MET A 97 4.20 5.88 7.36
CA MET A 97 2.83 6.39 7.39
C MET A 97 2.43 6.86 8.79
N GLU A 98 1.65 7.93 8.87
CA GLU A 98 1.07 8.38 10.14
C GLU A 98 0.24 7.23 10.75
N PRO A 99 0.44 6.86 12.03
CA PRO A 99 -0.25 5.73 12.64
C PRO A 99 -1.79 5.83 12.57
N ALA A 100 -2.36 7.02 12.73
CA ALA A 100 -3.80 7.24 12.62
C ALA A 100 -4.32 6.92 11.21
N LEU A 101 -3.67 7.48 10.20
CA LEU A 101 -3.97 7.21 8.79
C LEU A 101 -3.82 5.72 8.45
N TYR A 102 -2.73 5.08 8.88
CA TYR A 102 -2.51 3.65 8.66
C TYR A 102 -3.65 2.81 9.25
N ASN A 103 -4.04 3.09 10.49
CA ASN A 103 -5.14 2.37 11.14
C ASN A 103 -6.48 2.62 10.42
N THR A 104 -6.76 3.84 9.98
CA THR A 104 -7.96 4.15 9.18
C THR A 104 -7.97 3.35 7.88
N VAL A 105 -6.86 3.30 7.12
CA VAL A 105 -6.77 2.50 5.89
C VAL A 105 -6.99 1.02 6.18
N ARG A 106 -6.43 0.50 7.28
CA ARG A 106 -6.63 -0.88 7.73
C ARG A 106 -8.10 -1.18 8.04
N SER A 107 -8.76 -0.31 8.80
CA SER A 107 -10.18 -0.46 9.16
C SER A 107 -11.08 -0.39 7.93
N LEU A 108 -10.86 0.59 7.03
CA LEU A 108 -11.63 0.72 5.79
C LEU A 108 -11.43 -0.48 4.86
N GLN A 109 -10.21 -1.01 4.78
CA GLN A 109 -9.95 -2.23 4.03
C GLN A 109 -10.66 -3.43 4.67
N GLU A 110 -10.64 -3.56 6.00
CA GLU A 110 -11.37 -4.61 6.70
C GLU A 110 -12.87 -4.49 6.46
N GLU A 111 -13.46 -3.30 6.58
CA GLU A 111 -14.88 -3.03 6.26
C GLU A 111 -15.22 -3.35 4.80
N CYS A 112 -14.35 -2.99 3.85
CA CYS A 112 -14.54 -3.34 2.44
C CYS A 112 -14.49 -4.85 2.18
N LEU A 113 -13.77 -5.61 3.00
CA LEU A 113 -13.64 -7.06 2.89
C LEU A 113 -14.64 -7.83 3.75
N MET A 114 -15.28 -7.19 4.73
CA MET A 114 -16.26 -7.82 5.62
C MET A 114 -17.55 -8.14 4.84
N GLU A 115 -17.98 -9.40 4.94
CA GLU A 115 -19.25 -9.88 4.41
C GLU A 115 -20.39 -9.37 5.31
N THR A 116 -21.34 -8.62 4.77
CA THR A 116 -22.70 -8.64 5.32
C THR A 116 -23.45 -9.76 4.61
N ASP A 117 -23.90 -10.75 5.38
CA ASP A 117 -24.74 -11.87 4.92
C ASP A 117 -26.15 -11.44 4.46
N SER A 118 -26.36 -10.18 4.11
CA SER A 118 -27.69 -9.68 3.75
C SER A 118 -27.65 -8.43 2.90
N VAL A 119 -27.45 -8.60 1.60
CA VAL A 119 -28.20 -7.77 0.64
C VAL A 119 -28.70 -8.65 -0.49
N THR A 120 -29.95 -9.09 -0.38
CA THR A 120 -30.80 -9.42 -1.52
C THR A 120 -30.99 -8.15 -2.34
N THR A 121 -30.00 -7.79 -3.16
CA THR A 121 -30.26 -6.88 -4.27
C THR A 121 -30.88 -7.71 -5.38
N ASN A 122 -31.90 -7.13 -6.00
CA ASN A 122 -32.63 -7.65 -7.14
C ASN A 122 -31.66 -7.81 -8.33
N THR A 123 -30.81 -8.85 -8.32
CA THR A 123 -29.89 -9.13 -9.41
C THR A 123 -30.64 -9.84 -10.53
N ASP A 124 -30.44 -9.39 -11.76
CA ASP A 124 -30.85 -10.12 -12.97
C ASP A 124 -30.48 -11.60 -12.81
N GLU A 125 -31.48 -12.49 -12.74
CA GLU A 125 -31.28 -13.94 -12.66
C GLU A 125 -30.33 -14.46 -13.76
N VAL A 126 -30.28 -13.74 -14.88
CA VAL A 126 -29.37 -13.97 -16.01
C VAL A 126 -27.91 -13.73 -15.62
N LYS A 127 -27.61 -12.61 -14.94
CA LYS A 127 -26.25 -12.27 -14.49
C LYS A 127 -25.77 -13.28 -13.44
N ASP A 128 -26.65 -13.71 -12.54
CA ASP A 128 -26.33 -14.70 -11.51
C ASP A 128 -25.98 -16.07 -12.08
N LYS A 129 -26.70 -16.46 -13.14
CA LYS A 129 -26.42 -17.69 -13.87
C LYS A 129 -25.08 -17.61 -14.63
N LEU A 130 -24.81 -16.49 -15.30
CA LEU A 130 -23.50 -16.24 -15.93
C LEU A 130 -22.36 -16.24 -14.90
N ILE A 131 -22.55 -15.57 -13.77
CA ILE A 131 -21.65 -15.55 -12.63
C ILE A 131 -21.35 -16.99 -12.20
N SER A 132 -22.35 -17.84 -12.00
CA SER A 132 -22.12 -19.25 -11.61
C SER A 132 -21.39 -20.08 -12.67
N GLU A 133 -21.48 -19.73 -13.96
CA GLU A 133 -20.77 -20.39 -15.06
C GLU A 133 -19.32 -19.91 -15.22
N ILE A 134 -19.02 -18.65 -14.88
CA ILE A 134 -17.65 -18.10 -14.84
C ILE A 134 -16.87 -18.70 -13.65
N PHE A 135 -17.59 -19.09 -12.59
CA PHE A 135 -17.01 -19.39 -11.29
C PHE A 135 -16.89 -20.89 -11.03
N ASP A 136 -15.82 -21.49 -11.54
CA ASP A 136 -15.40 -22.77 -10.99
C ASP A 136 -14.99 -22.63 -9.51
N THR A 137 -15.15 -23.72 -8.75
CA THR A 137 -14.87 -23.74 -7.31
C THR A 137 -13.44 -23.29 -6.99
N SER A 138 -12.48 -23.60 -7.86
CA SER A 138 -11.07 -23.22 -7.71
C SER A 138 -10.81 -21.72 -7.78
N THR A 139 -11.50 -21.00 -8.66
CA THR A 139 -11.34 -19.54 -8.81
C THR A 139 -11.89 -18.82 -7.59
N LEU A 140 -13.08 -19.22 -7.11
CA LEU A 140 -13.67 -18.67 -5.89
C LEU A 140 -12.82 -18.97 -4.65
N GLU A 141 -12.28 -20.18 -4.54
CA GLU A 141 -11.38 -20.54 -3.44
C GLU A 141 -10.08 -19.71 -3.46
N PHE A 142 -9.54 -19.43 -4.64
CA PHE A 142 -8.38 -18.55 -4.78
C PHE A 142 -8.66 -17.16 -4.22
N TYR A 143 -9.75 -16.51 -4.65
CA TYR A 143 -10.11 -15.16 -4.21
C TYR A 143 -10.48 -15.11 -2.73
N ARG A 144 -11.19 -16.12 -2.23
CA ARG A 144 -11.46 -16.25 -0.78
C ARG A 144 -10.18 -16.36 0.04
N LYS A 145 -9.20 -17.14 -0.42
CA LYS A 145 -7.91 -17.32 0.29
C LYS A 145 -7.08 -16.04 0.36
N VAL A 146 -7.24 -15.13 -0.61
CA VAL A 146 -6.62 -13.79 -0.58
C VAL A 146 -7.50 -12.75 0.11
N GLY A 147 -8.58 -13.17 0.76
CA GLY A 147 -9.46 -12.31 1.58
C GLY A 147 -10.58 -11.62 0.82
N ILE A 148 -10.81 -11.95 -0.45
CA ILE A 148 -11.88 -11.38 -1.27
C ILE A 148 -13.13 -12.27 -1.14
N GLY A 149 -14.15 -11.77 -0.44
CA GLY A 149 -15.43 -12.45 -0.26
C GLY A 149 -16.25 -12.55 -1.56
N GLN A 150 -17.20 -13.49 -1.59
CA GLN A 150 -17.99 -13.80 -2.78
C GLN A 150 -18.78 -12.58 -3.31
N ASN A 151 -19.29 -11.74 -2.41
CA ASN A 151 -20.08 -10.56 -2.78
C ASN A 151 -19.24 -9.51 -3.52
N LYS A 152 -18.00 -9.26 -3.07
CA LYS A 152 -17.09 -8.31 -3.73
C LYS A 152 -16.63 -8.82 -5.09
N PHE A 153 -16.35 -10.10 -5.16
CA PHE A 153 -16.02 -10.75 -6.43
C PHE A 153 -17.20 -10.70 -7.42
N ARG A 154 -18.42 -10.97 -6.96
CA ARG A 154 -19.64 -10.83 -7.76
C ARG A 154 -19.86 -9.40 -8.23
N GLN A 155 -19.65 -8.41 -7.37
CA GLN A 155 -19.71 -6.98 -7.75
C GLN A 155 -18.69 -6.65 -8.86
N ALA A 156 -17.46 -7.14 -8.73
CA ALA A 156 -16.42 -6.94 -9.76
C ALA A 156 -16.83 -7.53 -11.11
N VAL A 157 -17.38 -8.75 -11.12
CA VAL A 157 -17.81 -9.39 -12.37
C VAL A 157 -19.04 -8.75 -12.97
N THR A 158 -20.03 -8.37 -12.14
CA THR A 158 -21.17 -7.58 -12.62
C THR A 158 -20.72 -6.27 -13.26
N HIS A 159 -19.73 -5.59 -12.68
CA HIS A 159 -19.16 -4.36 -13.24
C HIS A 159 -18.54 -4.59 -14.63
N LEU A 160 -17.78 -5.68 -14.82
CA LEU A 160 -17.19 -6.02 -16.13
C LEU A 160 -18.28 -6.34 -17.18
N LEU A 161 -19.32 -7.08 -16.78
CA LEU A 161 -20.45 -7.38 -17.67
C LEU A 161 -21.21 -6.09 -18.06
N ASP A 162 -21.39 -5.15 -17.14
CA ASP A 162 -22.02 -3.85 -17.41
C ASP A 162 -21.19 -2.97 -18.35
N GLN A 163 -19.87 -3.17 -18.40
CA GLN A 163 -18.99 -2.55 -19.39
C GLN A 163 -19.04 -3.24 -20.77
N GLY A 164 -19.81 -4.33 -20.91
CA GLY A 164 -20.00 -5.05 -22.15
C GLY A 164 -18.94 -6.10 -22.47
N LEU A 165 -18.09 -6.47 -21.49
CA LEU A 165 -17.11 -7.54 -21.67
C LEU A 165 -17.82 -8.90 -21.74
N THR A 166 -17.26 -9.79 -22.55
CA THR A 166 -17.76 -11.16 -22.65
C THR A 166 -17.21 -12.03 -21.53
N ILE A 167 -17.84 -13.20 -21.31
CA ILE A 167 -17.37 -14.20 -20.36
C ILE A 167 -15.92 -14.60 -20.62
N ASP A 168 -15.52 -14.74 -21.88
CA ASP A 168 -14.17 -15.18 -22.22
C ASP A 168 -13.12 -14.09 -21.96
N ASP A 169 -13.50 -12.81 -22.08
CA ASP A 169 -12.64 -11.69 -21.67
C ASP A 169 -12.46 -11.66 -20.14
N ILE A 170 -13.52 -11.95 -19.38
CA ILE A 170 -13.52 -11.92 -17.90
C ILE A 170 -12.71 -13.07 -17.30
N LYS A 171 -12.62 -14.22 -17.99
CA LYS A 171 -11.75 -15.33 -17.56
C LYS A 171 -10.28 -14.94 -17.48
N GLU A 172 -9.87 -13.86 -18.15
CA GLU A 172 -8.53 -13.30 -17.95
C GLU A 172 -8.41 -12.64 -16.58
N ARG A 173 -7.52 -13.18 -15.74
CA ARG A 173 -7.26 -12.71 -14.36
C ARG A 173 -7.01 -11.20 -14.24
N ARG A 174 -6.48 -10.55 -15.28
CA ARG A 174 -6.23 -9.10 -15.32
C ARG A 174 -7.53 -8.30 -15.16
N GLN A 175 -8.59 -8.67 -15.89
CA GLN A 175 -9.87 -7.95 -15.87
C GLN A 175 -10.52 -8.01 -14.49
N ILE A 176 -10.46 -9.17 -13.86
CA ILE A 176 -10.98 -9.38 -12.50
C ILE A 176 -10.20 -8.55 -11.48
N GLU A 177 -8.87 -8.51 -11.56
CA GLU A 177 -8.05 -7.69 -10.64
C GLU A 177 -8.33 -6.19 -10.81
N GLU A 178 -8.49 -5.72 -12.04
CA GLU A 178 -8.87 -4.33 -12.32
C GLU A 178 -10.26 -3.99 -11.78
N ALA A 179 -11.26 -4.84 -12.02
CA ALA A 179 -12.60 -4.64 -11.49
C ALA A 179 -12.66 -4.75 -9.97
N LEU A 180 -11.90 -5.68 -9.38
CA LEU A 180 -11.77 -5.80 -7.93
C LEU A 180 -11.20 -4.53 -7.34
N LYS A 181 -10.16 -3.95 -7.97
CA LYS A 181 -9.60 -2.66 -7.54
C LYS A 181 -10.69 -1.60 -7.49
N VAL A 182 -11.51 -1.46 -8.55
CA VAL A 182 -12.62 -0.50 -8.63
C VAL A 182 -13.68 -0.71 -7.53
N VAL A 183 -14.15 -1.95 -7.30
CA VAL A 183 -15.24 -2.20 -6.33
C VAL A 183 -14.76 -2.23 -4.87
N THR A 184 -13.45 -2.19 -4.66
CA THR A 184 -12.84 -2.15 -3.33
C THR A 184 -12.11 -0.84 -3.04
N THR A 185 -12.05 0.10 -4.00
CA THR A 185 -11.39 1.40 -3.85
C THR A 185 -11.84 2.10 -2.57
N ILE A 186 -10.87 2.47 -1.73
CA ILE A 186 -11.09 3.36 -0.59
C ILE A 186 -11.13 4.78 -1.14
N LYS A 187 -12.26 5.47 -0.97
CA LYS A 187 -12.41 6.81 -1.53
C LYS A 187 -11.63 7.82 -0.71
N LYS A 188 -11.03 8.81 -1.37
CA LYS A 188 -10.24 9.87 -0.71
C LYS A 188 -11.02 10.58 0.41
N GLU A 189 -12.33 10.77 0.23
CA GLU A 189 -13.22 11.40 1.21
C GLU A 189 -13.35 10.57 2.51
N GLU A 190 -13.27 9.24 2.41
CA GLU A 190 -13.40 8.32 3.56
C GLU A 190 -12.14 8.35 4.44
N ILE A 191 -11.01 8.76 3.88
CA ILE A 191 -9.71 8.79 4.56
C ILE A 191 -9.53 10.09 5.38
N GLN A 192 -10.48 11.03 5.33
CA GLN A 192 -10.39 12.35 6.00
C GLN A 192 -9.01 13.00 5.84
N LEU A 193 -8.41 12.88 4.66
CA LEU A 193 -7.19 13.59 4.33
C LEU A 193 -7.57 15.06 4.18
N ASP A 194 -7.50 15.81 5.28
CA ASP A 194 -7.84 17.23 5.30
C ASP A 194 -7.23 17.93 4.09
N GLU A 195 -8.08 18.54 3.26
CA GLU A 195 -7.67 19.32 2.10
C GLU A 195 -6.98 20.61 2.56
N LYS A 196 -5.68 20.46 2.85
CA LYS A 196 -4.58 21.42 2.68
C LYS A 196 -3.38 20.84 3.44
N PRO A 197 -2.23 20.58 2.77
CA PRO A 197 -0.98 20.68 3.49
C PRO A 197 -0.84 22.18 3.79
N THR A 198 -1.37 22.65 4.92
CA THR A 198 -0.53 23.60 5.63
C THR A 198 0.73 22.82 5.87
N GLN A 199 1.82 23.30 5.30
CA GLN A 199 3.15 22.82 5.57
C GLN A 199 3.41 23.07 7.07
N LYS A 200 2.75 22.30 7.95
CA LYS A 200 3.25 22.04 9.27
C LYS A 200 4.48 21.20 8.97
N GLN A 201 5.60 21.89 8.75
CA GLN A 201 6.90 21.30 8.99
C GLN A 201 6.77 20.60 10.33
N VAL A 202 6.68 19.27 10.31
CA VAL A 202 6.80 18.47 11.53
C VAL A 202 8.13 18.92 12.09
N ASP A 203 8.11 19.58 13.23
CA ASP A 203 9.30 20.17 13.83
C ASP A 203 10.32 19.05 14.01
N ASN A 204 11.31 19.02 13.11
CA ASN A 204 12.37 18.02 13.09
C ASN A 204 13.56 18.48 13.92
N SER A 205 13.41 19.51 14.75
CA SER A 205 14.47 19.97 15.64
C SER A 205 14.63 19.05 16.86
N CYS A 206 15.86 18.89 17.32
CA CYS A 206 16.20 18.09 18.48
C CYS A 206 15.44 18.60 19.71
N ALA A 207 14.74 17.70 20.42
CA ALA A 207 13.94 18.05 21.60
C ALA A 207 14.74 18.57 22.81
N VAL A 208 16.07 18.62 22.70
CA VAL A 208 16.98 19.06 23.77
C VAL A 208 17.61 20.41 23.43
N CYS A 209 18.25 20.56 22.27
CA CYS A 209 18.89 21.81 21.90
C CYS A 209 18.06 22.72 20.99
N LEU A 210 17.01 22.18 20.36
CA LEU A 210 16.17 22.86 19.35
C LEU A 210 16.94 23.43 18.14
N GLY A 211 18.25 23.16 18.02
CA GLY A 211 19.12 23.74 16.99
C GLY A 211 19.47 22.80 15.84
N GLU A 212 19.59 21.50 16.11
CA GLU A 212 19.98 20.47 15.14
C GLU A 212 18.83 19.53 14.83
N GLN A 213 18.87 18.82 13.69
CA GLN A 213 17.83 17.87 13.33
C GLN A 213 17.87 16.58 14.17
N LYS A 214 16.68 16.01 14.44
CA LYS A 214 16.55 14.68 15.05
C LYS A 214 17.20 13.64 14.15
N SER A 215 18.12 12.85 14.71
CA SER A 215 18.90 11.85 13.96
C SER A 215 19.30 10.63 14.79
N VAL A 216 18.86 10.52 16.04
CA VAL A 216 19.15 9.36 16.91
C VAL A 216 17.86 8.76 17.47
N LEU A 217 17.74 7.45 17.30
CA LEU A 217 16.68 6.59 17.82
C LEU A 217 17.16 5.89 19.10
N PHE A 218 16.37 5.96 20.17
CA PHE A 218 16.70 5.34 21.45
C PHE A 218 16.07 3.96 21.60
N MET A 219 16.84 2.98 22.08
CA MET A 219 16.35 1.64 22.41
C MET A 219 16.12 1.53 23.93
N PRO A 220 15.09 0.80 24.40
CA PRO A 220 14.15 -0.01 23.60
C PRO A 220 12.94 0.75 23.02
N CYS A 221 12.73 2.03 23.38
CA CYS A 221 11.48 2.74 23.07
C CYS A 221 11.30 3.23 21.62
N GLN A 222 12.32 3.12 20.78
CA GLN A 222 12.36 3.46 19.36
C GLN A 222 11.98 4.91 19.01
N HIS A 223 12.10 5.83 19.97
CA HIS A 223 11.81 7.24 19.72
C HIS A 223 12.99 7.97 19.08
N LEU A 224 12.74 8.64 17.95
CA LEU A 224 13.67 9.52 17.23
C LEU A 224 13.50 10.97 17.68
N VAL A 225 14.35 11.45 18.58
CA VAL A 225 14.03 12.64 19.40
C VAL A 225 15.18 13.62 19.59
N THR A 226 16.43 13.18 19.37
CA THR A 226 17.61 14.02 19.58
C THR A 226 18.55 14.03 18.36
N CYS A 227 19.39 15.06 18.28
CA CYS A 227 20.58 15.04 17.43
C CYS A 227 21.70 14.20 18.08
N VAL A 228 22.75 13.90 17.31
CA VAL A 228 23.89 13.07 17.77
C VAL A 228 24.56 13.63 19.02
N GLU A 229 24.73 14.95 19.11
CA GLU A 229 25.42 15.56 20.26
C GLU A 229 24.56 15.54 21.53
N CYS A 230 23.25 15.77 21.42
CA CYS A 230 22.36 15.73 22.58
C CYS A 230 22.10 14.30 23.05
N ALA A 231 22.15 13.32 22.15
CA ALA A 231 21.98 11.91 22.49
C ALA A 231 23.00 11.40 23.52
N THR A 232 24.22 11.95 23.52
CA THR A 232 25.28 11.56 24.49
C THR A 232 25.09 12.17 25.87
N LYS A 233 24.24 13.20 26.00
CA LYS A 233 24.01 13.99 27.22
C LYS A 233 22.75 13.57 28.00
N VAL A 234 21.99 12.59 27.48
CA VAL A 234 20.77 12.08 28.11
C VAL A 234 20.86 10.57 28.33
N ASP A 235 20.34 10.10 29.45
CA ASP A 235 20.29 8.70 29.88
C ASP A 235 18.87 8.10 29.82
N GLN A 236 17.85 8.97 29.80
CA GLN A 236 16.44 8.63 29.55
C GLN A 236 15.91 9.34 28.31
N CYS A 237 14.95 8.70 27.62
CA CYS A 237 14.30 9.28 26.45
C CYS A 237 13.47 10.53 26.83
N PRO A 238 13.70 11.71 26.22
CA PRO A 238 12.91 12.91 26.52
C PRO A 238 11.41 12.80 26.23
N MET A 239 10.99 11.89 25.35
CA MET A 239 9.56 11.70 25.00
C MET A 239 8.81 10.81 25.97
N CYS A 240 9.42 9.70 26.41
CA CYS A 240 8.72 8.67 27.17
C CYS A 240 9.39 8.30 28.50
N ARG A 241 10.55 8.90 28.81
CA ARG A 241 11.35 8.67 30.02
C ARG A 241 11.91 7.26 30.17
N GLU A 242 11.81 6.43 29.13
CA GLU A 242 12.41 5.10 29.07
C GLU A 242 13.94 5.16 29.20
N GLN A 243 14.54 4.17 29.88
CA GLN A 243 16.00 4.10 30.04
C GLN A 243 16.68 3.70 28.72
N ILE A 244 17.71 4.46 28.34
CA ILE A 244 18.37 4.28 27.04
C ILE A 244 19.43 3.17 27.12
N SER A 245 19.14 2.02 26.50
CA SER A 245 20.07 0.89 26.39
C SER A 245 20.95 0.95 25.14
N ALA A 246 20.47 1.54 24.05
CA ALA A 246 21.25 1.77 22.84
C ALA A 246 20.81 3.04 22.09
N ARG A 247 21.73 3.59 21.28
CA ARG A 247 21.54 4.80 20.48
C ARG A 247 21.87 4.47 19.02
N ILE A 248 20.88 4.55 18.14
CA ILE A 248 21.05 4.22 16.72
C ILE A 248 20.92 5.50 15.92
N ARG A 249 21.93 5.85 15.11
CA ARG A 249 21.85 6.99 14.20
C ARG A 249 20.97 6.62 13.02
N ALA A 250 19.87 7.36 12.84
CA ALA A 250 19.00 7.26 11.68
C ALA A 250 19.51 8.20 10.57
N PHE A 251 19.53 7.69 9.34
CA PHE A 251 19.73 8.49 8.15
C PHE A 251 18.37 8.70 7.50
N LEU A 252 17.77 9.85 7.77
CA LEU A 252 16.48 10.26 7.21
C LEU A 252 16.77 10.91 5.85
N CYS A 253 16.27 10.31 4.77
CA CYS A 253 16.36 10.82 3.41
C CYS A 253 15.14 11.68 3.07
#